data_AF-A0A947AMV9-F1
#
_entry.id   AF-A0A947AMV9-F1
#
_cell.length_a   1.000
_cell.length_b   1.000
_cell.length_c   1.000
_cell.angle_alpha   90.00
_cell.angle_beta   90.00
_cell.angle_gamma   90.00
#
_symmetry.space_group_name_H-M   'P 1'
#
loop_
_entity.id
_entity.type
_entity.pdbx_description
1 polymer ?
#
loop_
_entity_poly.entity_id
_entity_poly.type
_entity_poly.pdbx_seq_one_letter_code
_entity_poly.pdbx_strand_id
1 'polypeptide(L)'
;MTIKKGQFIDVEITDMAFGGKGIARVDGLAVFVDQAVPSDLVSIRIIKKKKNFANGRIIKLLKPSPERISPPCGYSGFCGGCKWQFLKYDRQISYKQQHVTDSLKHIGFIQDPVVHPTIPSELIFGYRNKMEFSLSDRRWLLPDEMGIDNIETGFAIGLHVPGTFYKVLDIEKCLLQPELGNFILDDVRNFIKNSDLPVYGLRSHVGFWRFLMLRHSAFYDQWMVNIITAEENSKKLKPLADLLIKKYPKITSIINNITSKPAGVAIGEYEICLAGSSHIKDKIGPYEFEISANSFFQTNTLGAKRLYETVKRFAELTGRETVVDLYSGTGTIPIFISDSAKEIIGIEIIESAVKDAKNNCVKNNISNCRFICGNIIDCFDKIKKRPEVMIIDPPRSGMHK
;
A
#
# COMPACT_ATOMS: atom_id res chain seq x y z
N MET A 1 -15.36 -38.45 -3.71
CA MET A 1 -14.58 -38.65 -4.95
C MET A 1 -13.27 -37.87 -4.85
N THR A 2 -12.14 -38.38 -5.35
CA THR A 2 -10.87 -37.63 -5.24
C THR A 2 -10.85 -36.47 -6.23
N ILE A 3 -10.83 -35.23 -5.72
CA ILE A 3 -10.75 -34.00 -6.52
C ILE A 3 -9.50 -33.99 -7.40
N LYS A 4 -9.67 -33.68 -8.70
CA LYS A 4 -8.57 -33.62 -9.69
C LYS A 4 -8.35 -32.19 -10.21
N LYS A 5 -7.11 -31.89 -10.60
CA LYS A 5 -6.79 -30.64 -11.31
C LYS A 5 -7.56 -30.60 -12.64
N GLY A 6 -8.14 -29.45 -12.97
CA GLY A 6 -8.92 -29.23 -14.17
C GLY A 6 -10.40 -29.60 -14.05
N GLN A 7 -10.80 -30.28 -12.97
CA GLN A 7 -12.19 -30.63 -12.70
C GLN A 7 -13.05 -29.39 -12.48
N PHE A 8 -14.29 -29.44 -12.97
CA PHE A 8 -15.34 -28.45 -12.70
C PHE A 8 -16.26 -28.98 -11.60
N ILE A 9 -16.55 -28.15 -10.61
CA ILE A 9 -17.36 -28.50 -9.44
C ILE A 9 -18.21 -27.30 -9.06
N ASP A 10 -19.48 -27.51 -8.80
CA ASP A 10 -20.35 -26.50 -8.20
C ASP A 10 -20.21 -26.55 -6.69
N VAL A 11 -19.91 -25.40 -6.08
CA VAL A 11 -19.68 -25.29 -4.65
C VAL A 11 -20.39 -24.05 -4.10
N GLU A 12 -20.87 -24.18 -2.87
CA GLU A 12 -21.25 -23.04 -2.05
C GLU A 12 -20.03 -22.56 -1.26
N ILE A 13 -19.82 -21.25 -1.25
CA ILE A 13 -18.76 -20.61 -0.48
C ILE A 13 -19.27 -20.41 0.94
N THR A 14 -18.58 -20.98 1.92
CA THR A 14 -19.03 -20.97 3.31
C THR A 14 -18.37 -19.88 4.14
N ASP A 15 -17.15 -19.48 3.78
CA ASP A 15 -16.34 -18.57 4.58
C ASP A 15 -15.28 -17.83 3.74
N MET A 16 -14.50 -16.94 4.35
CA MET A 16 -13.40 -16.20 3.74
C MET A 16 -12.10 -16.38 4.53
N ALA A 17 -11.04 -16.78 3.84
CA ALA A 17 -9.72 -16.91 4.41
C ALA A 17 -9.01 -15.55 4.53
N PHE A 18 -8.04 -15.49 5.45
CA PHE A 18 -7.05 -14.40 5.46
C PHE A 18 -6.43 -14.21 4.07
N GLY A 19 -6.36 -12.96 3.62
CA GLY A 19 -5.96 -12.62 2.25
C GLY A 19 -7.09 -12.59 1.22
N GLY A 20 -8.33 -12.92 1.63
CA GLY A 20 -9.54 -12.60 0.89
C GLY A 20 -10.04 -13.65 -0.10
N LYS A 21 -9.58 -14.89 0.00
CA LYS A 21 -10.10 -16.01 -0.81
C LYS A 21 -11.32 -16.60 -0.12
N GLY A 22 -12.37 -16.90 -0.88
CA GLY A 22 -13.49 -17.68 -0.36
C GLY A 22 -13.07 -19.12 -0.06
N ILE A 23 -13.73 -19.75 0.89
CA ILE A 23 -13.51 -21.13 1.31
C ILE A 23 -14.76 -21.93 0.98
N ALA A 24 -14.57 -23.05 0.29
CA ALA A 24 -15.56 -24.12 0.17
C ALA A 24 -14.98 -25.41 0.74
N ARG A 25 -15.85 -26.37 1.06
CA ARG A 25 -15.44 -27.74 1.42
C ARG A 25 -16.03 -28.72 0.42
N VAL A 26 -15.16 -29.54 -0.16
CA VAL A 26 -15.56 -30.62 -1.07
C VAL A 26 -14.97 -31.92 -0.53
N ASP A 27 -15.83 -32.86 -0.14
CA ASP A 27 -15.44 -34.13 0.50
C ASP A 27 -14.45 -33.91 1.68
N GLY A 28 -14.73 -32.90 2.51
CA GLY A 28 -13.88 -32.54 3.67
C GLY A 28 -12.62 -31.74 3.33
N LEU A 29 -12.20 -31.66 2.07
CA LEU A 29 -11.04 -30.88 1.64
C LEU A 29 -11.38 -29.40 1.50
N ALA A 30 -10.58 -28.52 2.11
CA ALA A 30 -10.71 -27.08 1.93
C ALA A 30 -10.30 -26.66 0.51
N VAL A 31 -11.14 -25.88 -0.16
CA VAL A 31 -10.91 -25.32 -1.49
C VAL A 31 -10.93 -23.80 -1.40
N PHE A 32 -9.80 -23.16 -1.66
CA PHE A 32 -9.67 -21.71 -1.69
C PHE A 32 -10.02 -21.17 -3.07
N VAL A 33 -10.92 -20.20 -3.14
CA VAL A 33 -11.46 -19.67 -4.40
C VAL A 33 -11.22 -18.16 -4.45
N ASP A 34 -10.45 -17.71 -5.45
CA ASP A 34 -10.22 -16.27 -5.65
C ASP A 34 -11.51 -15.56 -6.06
N GLN A 35 -11.73 -14.35 -5.52
CA GLN A 35 -12.90 -13.49 -5.77
C GLN A 35 -14.26 -14.05 -5.33
N ALA A 36 -14.27 -15.12 -4.54
CA ALA A 36 -15.48 -15.68 -3.94
C ALA A 36 -15.92 -14.93 -2.68
N VAL A 37 -17.23 -14.81 -2.48
CA VAL A 37 -17.87 -14.24 -1.30
C VAL A 37 -18.69 -15.32 -0.60
N PRO A 38 -18.71 -15.38 0.74
CA PRO A 38 -19.61 -16.30 1.45
C PRO A 38 -21.07 -16.21 0.98
N SER A 39 -21.71 -17.37 0.87
CA SER A 39 -23.04 -17.60 0.27
C SER A 39 -23.13 -17.45 -1.25
N ASP A 40 -22.00 -17.30 -1.95
CA ASP A 40 -21.96 -17.52 -3.40
C ASP A 40 -22.19 -19.01 -3.71
N LEU A 41 -23.04 -19.30 -4.70
CA LEU A 41 -23.03 -20.58 -5.41
C LEU A 41 -22.28 -20.40 -6.74
N VAL A 42 -21.18 -21.11 -6.92
CA VAL A 42 -20.26 -20.94 -8.05
C VAL A 42 -19.87 -22.28 -8.67
N SER A 43 -19.78 -22.30 -9.99
CA SER A 43 -19.05 -23.32 -10.72
C SER A 43 -17.58 -22.94 -10.74
N ILE A 44 -16.73 -23.74 -10.10
CA ILE A 44 -15.28 -23.52 -10.05
C ILE A 44 -14.52 -24.54 -10.89
N ARG A 45 -13.37 -24.13 -11.44
CA ARG A 45 -12.37 -25.05 -12.00
C ARG A 45 -11.22 -25.19 -11.02
N ILE A 46 -10.85 -26.43 -10.68
CA ILE A 46 -9.70 -26.70 -9.81
C ILE A 46 -8.41 -26.39 -10.56
N ILE A 47 -7.67 -25.38 -10.10
CA ILE A 47 -6.41 -24.93 -10.73
C ILE A 47 -5.21 -25.67 -10.13
N LYS A 48 -5.27 -25.97 -8.83
CA LYS A 48 -4.16 -26.61 -8.10
C LYS A 48 -4.71 -27.50 -7.00
N LYS A 49 -4.20 -28.73 -6.92
CA LYS A 49 -4.48 -29.65 -5.80
C LYS A 49 -3.21 -29.87 -4.99
N LYS A 50 -3.30 -29.71 -3.66
CA LYS A 50 -2.25 -30.02 -2.69
C LYS A 50 -2.71 -31.15 -1.76
N LYS A 51 -1.87 -31.56 -0.81
CA LYS A 51 -2.20 -32.64 0.14
C LYS A 51 -3.42 -32.28 0.99
N ASN A 52 -3.44 -31.08 1.57
CA ASN A 52 -4.43 -30.66 2.57
C ASN A 52 -5.45 -29.63 2.07
N PHE A 53 -5.28 -29.11 0.85
CA PHE A 53 -6.18 -28.12 0.26
C PHE A 53 -6.13 -28.11 -1.26
N ALA A 54 -7.09 -27.44 -1.89
CA ALA A 54 -7.07 -27.11 -3.31
C ALA A 54 -7.28 -25.61 -3.55
N ASN A 55 -6.93 -25.14 -4.75
CA ASN A 55 -7.30 -23.81 -5.23
C ASN A 55 -8.24 -23.97 -6.42
N GLY A 56 -9.37 -23.29 -6.36
CA GLY A 56 -10.34 -23.16 -7.44
C GLY A 56 -10.34 -21.75 -8.02
N ARG A 57 -10.81 -21.63 -9.26
CA ARG A 57 -11.14 -20.35 -9.89
C ARG A 57 -12.59 -20.37 -10.30
N ILE A 58 -13.33 -19.30 -10.00
CA ILE A 58 -14.70 -19.14 -10.47
C ILE A 58 -14.69 -19.12 -12.00
N ILE A 59 -15.53 -19.97 -12.59
CA ILE A 59 -15.82 -19.99 -14.03
C ILE A 59 -17.18 -19.35 -14.27
N LYS A 60 -18.15 -19.61 -13.39
CA LYS A 60 -19.49 -19.04 -13.46
C LYS A 60 -20.02 -18.79 -12.06
N LEU A 61 -20.64 -17.63 -11.87
CA LEU A 61 -21.45 -17.34 -10.70
C LEU A 61 -22.86 -17.86 -10.98
N LEU A 62 -23.30 -18.88 -10.25
CA LEU A 62 -24.61 -19.52 -10.42
C LEU A 62 -25.67 -18.75 -9.63
N LYS A 63 -25.34 -18.38 -8.39
CA LYS A 63 -26.15 -17.50 -7.54
C LYS A 63 -25.21 -16.57 -6.76
N PRO A 64 -25.29 -15.25 -6.97
CA PRO A 64 -24.49 -14.30 -6.19
C PRO A 64 -24.96 -14.27 -4.73
N SER A 65 -24.01 -14.13 -3.82
CA SER A 65 -24.28 -13.76 -2.43
C SER A 65 -25.03 -12.42 -2.36
N PRO A 66 -25.98 -12.25 -1.43
CA PRO A 66 -26.63 -10.95 -1.20
C PRO A 66 -25.66 -9.88 -0.68
N GLU A 67 -24.46 -10.27 -0.25
CA GLU A 67 -23.41 -9.36 0.21
C GLU A 67 -22.50 -8.83 -0.90
N ARG A 68 -22.72 -9.30 -2.14
CA ARG A 68 -22.02 -8.76 -3.30
C ARG A 68 -22.55 -7.39 -3.70
N ILE A 69 -21.64 -6.59 -4.25
CA ILE A 69 -21.96 -5.37 -5.00
C ILE A 69 -21.23 -5.41 -6.34
N SER A 70 -21.73 -4.65 -7.32
CA SER A 70 -20.96 -4.37 -8.52
C SER A 70 -19.78 -3.47 -8.15
N PRO A 71 -18.52 -3.90 -8.39
CA PRO A 71 -17.37 -3.07 -8.07
C PRO A 71 -17.36 -1.81 -8.95
N PRO A 72 -17.10 -0.62 -8.39
CA PRO A 72 -17.07 0.61 -9.18
C PRO A 72 -15.80 0.75 -10.04
N CYS A 73 -14.71 0.04 -9.71
CA CYS A 73 -13.50 0.01 -10.52
C CYS A 73 -13.60 -1.06 -11.60
N GLY A 74 -13.46 -0.65 -12.87
CA GLY A 74 -13.45 -1.56 -14.03
C GLY A 74 -12.29 -2.59 -14.00
N TYR A 75 -11.24 -2.34 -13.23
CA TYR A 75 -10.11 -3.24 -13.07
C TYR A 75 -10.24 -4.22 -11.89
N SER A 76 -11.36 -4.18 -11.16
CA SER A 76 -11.62 -5.08 -10.03
C SER A 76 -11.55 -6.54 -10.48
N GLY A 77 -10.90 -7.39 -9.66
CA GLY A 77 -10.67 -8.80 -9.98
C GLY A 77 -9.40 -9.08 -10.78
N PHE A 78 -8.80 -8.08 -11.43
CA PHE A 78 -7.54 -8.21 -12.18
C PHE A 78 -6.39 -7.45 -11.50
N CYS A 79 -6.62 -6.17 -11.19
CA CYS A 79 -5.65 -5.33 -10.52
C CYS A 79 -5.25 -5.92 -9.15
N GLY A 80 -3.95 -5.94 -8.85
CA GLY A 80 -3.43 -6.44 -7.58
C GLY A 80 -3.83 -5.62 -6.35
N GLY A 81 -4.28 -4.37 -6.53
CA GLY A 81 -4.47 -3.39 -5.46
C GLY A 81 -5.73 -3.58 -4.61
N CYS A 82 -6.87 -3.94 -5.22
CA CYS A 82 -8.16 -4.02 -4.52
C CYS A 82 -8.72 -5.45 -4.58
N LYS A 83 -8.87 -6.10 -3.42
CA LYS A 83 -9.33 -7.50 -3.34
C LYS A 83 -10.82 -7.67 -3.12
N TRP A 84 -11.51 -6.68 -2.55
CA TRP A 84 -12.88 -6.83 -2.05
C TRP A 84 -13.87 -5.76 -2.53
N GLN A 85 -13.60 -5.04 -3.63
CA GLN A 85 -14.54 -4.03 -4.12
C GLN A 85 -15.91 -4.62 -4.55
N PHE A 86 -15.99 -5.93 -4.75
CA PHE A 86 -17.24 -6.64 -5.02
C PHE A 86 -18.01 -7.05 -3.75
N LEU A 87 -17.56 -6.65 -2.56
CA LEU A 87 -18.17 -6.95 -1.27
C LEU A 87 -18.63 -5.65 -0.59
N LYS A 88 -19.83 -5.65 0.00
CA LYS A 88 -20.30 -4.49 0.79
C LYS A 88 -19.31 -4.12 1.90
N TYR A 89 -19.18 -2.82 2.16
CA TYR A 89 -18.14 -2.30 3.04
C TYR A 89 -18.28 -2.73 4.51
N ASP A 90 -19.51 -2.79 5.01
CA ASP A 90 -19.83 -3.33 6.34
C ASP A 90 -19.34 -4.78 6.50
N ARG A 91 -19.52 -5.61 5.47
CA ARG A 91 -18.99 -6.98 5.46
C ARG A 91 -17.47 -7.02 5.39
N GLN A 92 -16.83 -6.12 4.64
CA GLN A 92 -15.36 -6.01 4.66
C GLN A 92 -14.83 -5.73 6.07
N ILE A 93 -15.53 -4.89 6.84
CA ILE A 93 -15.19 -4.58 8.24
C ILE A 93 -15.40 -5.80 9.13
N SER A 94 -16.54 -6.48 9.03
CA SER A 94 -16.82 -7.70 9.80
C SER A 94 -15.78 -8.79 9.55
N TYR A 95 -15.41 -9.06 8.29
CA TYR A 95 -14.39 -10.07 7.99
C TYR A 95 -12.99 -9.68 8.49
N LYS A 96 -12.64 -8.39 8.52
CA LYS A 96 -11.36 -7.96 9.13
C LYS A 96 -11.32 -8.26 10.63
N GLN A 97 -12.41 -7.98 11.34
CA GLN A 97 -12.53 -8.31 12.76
C GLN A 97 -12.44 -9.82 12.99
N GLN A 98 -13.13 -10.60 12.14
CA GLN A 98 -13.10 -12.06 12.19
C GLN A 98 -11.67 -12.59 11.96
N HIS A 99 -10.95 -12.08 10.96
CA HIS A 99 -9.56 -12.47 10.70
C HIS A 99 -8.63 -12.21 11.90
N VAL A 100 -8.79 -11.09 12.60
CA VAL A 100 -8.01 -10.82 13.82
C VAL A 100 -8.37 -11.82 14.91
N THR A 101 -9.67 -12.06 15.11
CA THR A 101 -10.18 -13.04 16.09
C THR A 101 -9.61 -14.44 15.83
N ASP A 102 -9.70 -14.92 14.60
CA ASP A 102 -9.23 -16.24 14.19
C ASP A 102 -7.70 -16.35 14.27
N SER A 103 -6.97 -15.29 13.94
CA SER A 103 -5.51 -15.27 14.07
C SER A 103 -5.09 -15.38 15.53
N LEU A 104 -5.73 -14.64 16.43
CA LEU A 104 -5.45 -14.72 17.87
C LEU A 104 -5.81 -16.10 18.44
N LYS A 105 -6.95 -16.68 18.03
CA LYS A 105 -7.37 -18.02 18.46
C LYS A 105 -6.44 -19.13 17.94
N HIS A 106 -6.16 -19.15 16.64
CA HIS A 106 -5.52 -20.29 15.98
C HIS A 106 -4.00 -20.19 15.89
N ILE A 107 -3.45 -18.98 15.84
CA ILE A 107 -1.99 -18.75 15.76
C ILE A 107 -1.47 -18.31 17.13
N GLY A 108 -2.17 -17.39 17.78
CA GLY A 108 -1.81 -16.90 19.12
C GLY A 108 -2.18 -17.85 20.26
N PHE A 109 -3.00 -18.87 19.99
CA PHE A 109 -3.55 -19.81 20.99
C PHE A 109 -4.29 -19.12 22.16
N ILE A 110 -4.82 -17.92 21.93
CA ILE A 110 -5.59 -17.17 22.92
C ILE A 110 -7.03 -17.69 22.91
N GLN A 111 -7.48 -18.20 24.05
CA GLN A 111 -8.89 -18.59 24.21
C GLN A 111 -9.75 -17.34 24.34
N ASP A 112 -10.87 -17.31 23.60
CA ASP A 112 -11.86 -16.22 23.61
C ASP A 112 -11.27 -14.80 23.62
N PRO A 113 -10.44 -14.43 22.61
CA PRO A 113 -9.82 -13.12 22.55
C PRO A 113 -10.89 -12.03 22.40
N VAL A 114 -10.75 -10.98 23.21
CA VAL A 114 -11.56 -9.77 23.07
C VAL A 114 -11.05 -8.97 21.88
N VAL A 115 -11.82 -8.98 20.79
CA VAL A 115 -11.53 -8.18 19.59
C VAL A 115 -12.62 -7.15 19.38
N HIS A 116 -12.26 -5.88 19.57
CA HIS A 116 -13.17 -4.75 19.36
C HIS A 116 -13.61 -4.64 17.89
N PRO A 117 -14.76 -3.99 17.61
CA PRO A 117 -15.20 -3.71 16.25
C PRO A 117 -14.12 -3.00 15.43
N THR A 118 -13.96 -3.41 14.17
CA THR A 118 -13.01 -2.75 13.25
C THR A 118 -13.46 -1.31 13.00
N ILE A 119 -12.55 -0.35 13.21
CA ILE A 119 -12.83 1.07 12.98
C ILE A 119 -12.95 1.32 11.46
N PRO A 120 -14.06 1.88 10.97
CA PRO A 120 -14.24 2.19 9.56
C PRO A 120 -13.28 3.32 9.12
N SER A 121 -12.91 3.29 7.84
CA SER A 121 -12.25 4.42 7.19
C SER A 121 -13.26 5.54 6.96
N GLU A 122 -12.85 6.79 7.18
CA GLU A 122 -13.69 7.97 6.90
C GLU A 122 -14.00 8.09 5.40
N LEU A 123 -13.03 7.71 4.56
CA LEU A 123 -13.17 7.63 3.11
C LEU A 123 -12.86 6.21 2.63
N ILE A 124 -13.73 5.65 1.79
CA ILE A 124 -13.56 4.31 1.20
C ILE A 124 -12.95 4.36 -0.22
N PHE A 125 -12.95 5.55 -0.83
CA PHE A 125 -12.29 5.91 -2.08
C PHE A 125 -11.57 7.25 -1.89
N GLY A 126 -10.56 7.55 -2.71
CA GLY A 126 -9.79 8.79 -2.59
C GLY A 126 -8.97 8.96 -1.30
N TYR A 127 -8.93 7.94 -0.43
CA TYR A 127 -8.24 8.01 0.86
C TYR A 127 -6.71 7.87 0.72
N ARG A 128 -6.24 7.32 -0.41
CA ARG A 128 -4.87 6.91 -0.58
C ARG A 128 -4.02 8.10 -1.01
N ASN A 129 -3.13 8.53 -0.13
CA ASN A 129 -2.27 9.69 -0.31
C ASN A 129 -0.96 9.36 -1.04
N LYS A 130 -0.69 8.09 -1.36
CA LYS A 130 0.49 7.66 -2.11
C LYS A 130 0.13 6.52 -3.07
N MET A 131 0.37 6.74 -4.35
CA MET A 131 0.25 5.74 -5.42
C MET A 131 1.58 5.56 -6.13
N GLU A 132 1.89 4.31 -6.45
CA GLU A 132 3.07 3.93 -7.25
C GLU A 132 2.58 3.18 -8.48
N PHE A 133 2.85 3.74 -9.65
CA PHE A 133 2.53 3.17 -10.94
C PHE A 133 3.81 2.69 -11.61
N SER A 134 3.78 1.46 -12.11
CA SER A 134 4.88 0.86 -12.86
C SER A 134 4.72 1.18 -14.32
N LEU A 135 5.80 1.61 -14.97
CA LEU A 135 5.90 1.62 -16.42
C LEU A 135 6.46 0.28 -16.91
N SER A 136 5.99 -0.17 -18.06
CA SER A 136 6.43 -1.45 -18.62
C SER A 136 6.29 -1.50 -20.13
N ASP A 137 7.25 -2.17 -20.75
CA ASP A 137 7.26 -2.59 -22.16
C ASP A 137 6.30 -3.77 -22.45
N ARG A 138 5.57 -4.25 -21.43
CA ARG A 138 4.74 -5.46 -21.49
C ARG A 138 3.40 -5.21 -20.79
N ARG A 139 2.43 -4.75 -21.58
CA ARG A 139 1.05 -4.61 -21.14
C ARG A 139 0.43 -5.97 -20.84
N TRP A 140 -0.31 -6.04 -19.74
CA TRP A 140 -1.22 -7.14 -19.44
C TRP A 140 -2.60 -6.80 -20.02
N LEU A 141 -3.10 -7.68 -20.88
CA LEU A 141 -4.39 -7.50 -21.57
C LEU A 141 -5.53 -8.03 -20.70
N LEU A 142 -6.60 -7.23 -20.59
CA LEU A 142 -7.85 -7.66 -20.00
C LEU A 142 -8.51 -8.76 -20.85
N PRO A 143 -9.39 -9.59 -20.26
CA PRO A 143 -10.01 -10.70 -20.99
C PRO A 143 -10.78 -10.29 -22.25
N ASP A 144 -11.45 -9.14 -22.22
CA ASP A 144 -12.17 -8.52 -23.33
C ASP A 144 -11.26 -7.96 -24.42
N GLU A 145 -9.98 -7.75 -24.12
CA GLU A 145 -8.95 -7.35 -25.07
C GLU A 145 -8.25 -8.55 -25.74
N MET A 146 -8.45 -9.77 -25.23
CA MET A 146 -7.81 -10.95 -25.77
C MET A 146 -8.40 -11.32 -27.13
N GLY A 147 -7.52 -11.51 -28.13
CA GLY A 147 -7.93 -11.87 -29.49
C GLY A 147 -8.24 -10.66 -30.39
N ILE A 148 -8.06 -9.44 -29.90
CA ILE A 148 -8.06 -8.24 -30.73
C ILE A 148 -6.71 -8.16 -31.46
N ASP A 149 -6.75 -8.16 -32.80
CA ASP A 149 -5.56 -7.99 -33.63
C ASP A 149 -4.96 -6.58 -33.49
N ASN A 150 -3.63 -6.48 -33.57
CA ASN A 150 -2.88 -5.21 -33.52
C ASN A 150 -3.06 -4.36 -32.25
N ILE A 151 -3.46 -4.96 -31.13
CA ILE A 151 -3.53 -4.25 -29.85
C ILE A 151 -2.12 -3.83 -29.37
N GLU A 152 -1.99 -2.59 -28.91
CA GLU A 152 -0.73 -2.08 -28.36
C GLU A 152 -0.38 -2.83 -27.06
N THR A 153 0.71 -3.61 -27.09
CA THR A 153 1.23 -4.33 -25.91
C THR A 153 2.56 -3.81 -25.39
N GLY A 154 3.21 -2.91 -26.13
CA GLY A 154 4.58 -2.43 -25.87
C GLY A 154 4.68 -1.30 -24.84
N PHE A 155 3.55 -0.86 -24.29
CA PHE A 155 3.50 0.21 -23.30
C PHE A 155 2.39 -0.06 -22.27
N ALA A 156 2.70 0.17 -21.01
CA ALA A 156 1.73 0.27 -19.94
C ALA A 156 2.27 1.20 -18.85
N ILE A 157 1.38 1.97 -18.22
CA ILE A 157 1.64 2.62 -16.93
C ILE A 157 0.46 2.33 -15.99
N GLY A 158 0.74 1.64 -14.89
CA GLY A 158 -0.33 1.17 -14.05
C GLY A 158 0.12 0.25 -12.93
N LEU A 159 -0.65 -0.80 -12.66
CA LEU A 159 -0.46 -1.67 -11.50
C LEU A 159 -0.20 -3.12 -11.92
N HIS A 160 0.53 -3.85 -11.09
CA HIS A 160 0.78 -5.27 -11.34
C HIS A 160 -0.45 -6.13 -11.13
N VAL A 161 -0.56 -7.16 -11.96
CA VAL A 161 -1.54 -8.25 -11.80
C VAL A 161 -0.93 -9.35 -10.93
N PRO A 162 -1.67 -9.94 -9.98
CA PRO A 162 -1.15 -11.03 -9.15
C PRO A 162 -0.58 -12.18 -9.99
N GLY A 163 0.61 -12.67 -9.60
CA GLY A 163 1.28 -13.79 -10.27
C GLY A 163 2.21 -13.40 -11.42
N THR A 164 2.30 -12.11 -11.77
CA THR A 164 3.30 -11.61 -12.73
C THR A 164 3.95 -10.33 -12.21
N PHE A 165 5.28 -10.27 -12.22
CA PHE A 165 6.04 -9.10 -11.77
C PHE A 165 6.51 -8.22 -12.94
N TYR A 166 6.51 -8.73 -14.17
CA TYR A 166 7.07 -8.05 -15.34
C TYR A 166 6.01 -7.58 -16.34
N LYS A 167 4.74 -7.87 -16.08
CA LYS A 167 3.60 -7.33 -16.85
C LYS A 167 2.83 -6.35 -15.99
N VAL A 168 2.37 -5.27 -16.60
CA VAL A 168 1.60 -4.21 -15.94
C VAL A 168 0.23 -4.11 -16.59
N LEU A 169 -0.82 -4.09 -15.76
CA LEU A 169 -2.14 -3.71 -16.21
C LEU A 169 -2.14 -2.20 -16.42
N ASP A 170 -2.39 -1.79 -17.65
CA ASP A 170 -2.51 -0.37 -17.99
C ASP A 170 -3.84 0.16 -17.45
N ILE A 171 -3.79 1.19 -16.59
CA ILE A 171 -5.00 1.73 -15.94
C ILE A 171 -5.19 3.22 -16.22
N GLU A 172 -6.41 3.60 -16.53
CA GLU A 172 -6.80 5.00 -16.75
C GLU A 172 -6.91 5.74 -15.43
N LYS A 173 -7.52 5.10 -14.42
CA LYS A 173 -7.77 5.70 -13.12
C LYS A 173 -7.67 4.70 -11.97
N CYS A 174 -7.29 5.21 -10.81
CA CYS A 174 -7.37 4.49 -9.55
C CYS A 174 -8.33 5.21 -8.60
N LEU A 175 -9.45 4.59 -8.25
CA LEU A 175 -10.44 5.18 -7.33
C LEU A 175 -9.92 5.33 -5.89
N LEU A 176 -8.74 4.78 -5.57
CA LEU A 176 -8.17 4.91 -4.23
C LEU A 176 -7.48 6.25 -4.00
N GLN A 177 -7.00 6.92 -5.05
CA GLN A 177 -6.41 8.26 -4.95
C GLN A 177 -7.45 9.34 -5.34
N PRO A 178 -7.28 10.59 -4.90
CA PRO A 178 -8.13 11.69 -5.35
C PRO A 178 -8.04 11.92 -6.86
N GLU A 179 -9.09 12.50 -7.44
CA GLU A 179 -9.25 12.58 -8.90
C GLU A 179 -8.13 13.36 -9.61
N LEU A 180 -7.58 14.38 -8.96
CA LEU A 180 -6.44 15.12 -9.51
C LEU A 180 -5.24 14.21 -9.81
N GLY A 181 -5.02 13.17 -9.00
CA GLY A 181 -3.97 12.18 -9.26
C GLY A 181 -4.20 11.37 -10.54
N ASN A 182 -5.45 11.16 -10.95
CA ASN A 182 -5.77 10.50 -12.21
C ASN A 182 -5.49 11.42 -13.41
N PHE A 183 -5.76 12.73 -13.29
CA PHE A 183 -5.38 13.70 -14.33
C PHE A 183 -3.86 13.84 -14.49
N ILE A 184 -3.12 13.88 -13.37
CA ILE A 184 -1.64 13.91 -13.40
C ILE A 184 -1.10 12.62 -14.04
N LEU A 185 -1.66 11.46 -13.68
CA LEU A 185 -1.28 10.18 -14.28
C LEU A 185 -1.46 10.19 -15.80
N ASP A 186 -2.59 10.72 -16.30
CA ASP A 186 -2.87 10.78 -17.74
C ASP A 186 -1.92 11.71 -18.50
N ASP A 187 -1.61 12.89 -17.94
CA ASP A 187 -0.64 13.80 -18.54
C ASP A 187 0.77 13.20 -18.60
N VAL A 188 1.20 12.55 -17.52
CA VAL A 188 2.50 11.86 -17.49
C VAL A 188 2.52 10.71 -18.50
N ARG A 189 1.45 9.91 -18.58
CA ARG A 189 1.27 8.85 -19.57
C ARG A 189 1.44 9.40 -20.99
N ASN A 190 0.71 10.46 -21.32
CA ASN A 190 0.72 11.05 -22.66
C ASN A 190 2.09 11.65 -22.98
N PHE A 191 2.75 12.30 -22.02
CA PHE A 191 4.11 12.79 -22.21
C PHE A 191 5.10 11.66 -22.52
N ILE A 192 5.06 10.57 -21.74
CA ILE A 192 5.98 9.45 -21.92
C ILE A 192 5.71 8.70 -23.23
N LYS A 193 4.44 8.50 -23.61
CA LYS A 193 4.09 7.88 -24.90
C LYS A 193 4.64 8.66 -26.10
N ASN A 194 4.71 9.98 -26.00
CA ASN A 194 5.25 10.86 -27.05
C ASN A 194 6.76 11.14 -26.90
N SER A 195 7.43 10.50 -25.93
CA SER A 195 8.87 10.60 -25.75
C SER A 195 9.62 9.68 -26.71
N ASP A 196 10.82 10.08 -27.10
CA ASP A 196 11.79 9.24 -27.82
C ASP A 196 12.49 8.21 -26.91
N LEU A 197 12.23 8.25 -25.60
CA LEU A 197 12.83 7.36 -24.62
C LEU A 197 11.88 6.20 -24.27
N PRO A 198 12.36 4.94 -24.32
CA PRO A 198 11.52 3.79 -24.06
C PRO A 198 11.20 3.64 -22.56
N VAL A 199 10.07 3.00 -22.27
CA VAL A 199 9.77 2.51 -20.92
C VAL A 199 10.71 1.37 -20.52
N TYR A 200 10.99 1.25 -19.23
CA TYR A 200 11.89 0.25 -18.70
C TYR A 200 11.22 -1.12 -18.62
N GLY A 201 11.85 -2.13 -19.23
CA GLY A 201 11.40 -3.51 -19.13
C GLY A 201 11.97 -4.20 -17.90
N LEU A 202 11.12 -4.59 -16.95
CA LEU A 202 11.55 -5.29 -15.72
C LEU A 202 12.17 -6.67 -15.95
N ARG A 203 12.05 -7.23 -17.15
CA ARG A 203 12.69 -8.50 -17.55
C ARG A 203 13.97 -8.30 -18.36
N SER A 204 13.98 -7.30 -19.25
CA SER A 204 15.15 -6.98 -20.09
C SER A 204 16.18 -6.14 -19.36
N HIS A 205 15.75 -5.40 -18.33
CA HIS A 205 16.50 -4.35 -17.65
C HIS A 205 16.97 -3.22 -18.58
N VAL A 206 16.23 -3.00 -19.67
CA VAL A 206 16.49 -1.97 -20.67
C VAL A 206 15.36 -0.95 -20.68
N GLY A 207 15.71 0.32 -20.80
CA GLY A 207 14.80 1.44 -21.00
C GLY A 207 15.06 2.56 -20.00
N PHE A 208 14.23 3.60 -20.04
CA PHE A 208 14.45 4.83 -19.28
C PHE A 208 13.38 5.05 -18.20
N TRP A 209 12.10 5.07 -18.59
CA TRP A 209 11.00 5.39 -17.68
C TRP A 209 10.60 4.17 -16.84
N ARG A 210 10.75 4.23 -15.52
CA ARG A 210 10.54 3.07 -14.63
C ARG A 210 9.24 3.12 -13.86
N PHE A 211 9.05 4.18 -13.08
CA PHE A 211 7.88 4.33 -12.20
C PHE A 211 7.42 5.78 -12.14
N LEU A 212 6.13 5.95 -11.84
CA LEU A 212 5.55 7.22 -11.43
C LEU A 212 5.01 7.03 -10.02
N MET A 213 5.50 7.82 -9.06
CA MET A 213 4.93 7.88 -7.72
C MET A 213 4.24 9.23 -7.55
N LEU A 214 2.95 9.19 -7.21
CA LEU A 214 2.17 10.37 -6.87
C LEU A 214 1.91 10.37 -5.37
N ARG A 215 2.22 11.48 -4.71
CA ARG A 215 1.90 11.70 -3.30
C ARG A 215 1.01 12.92 -3.15
N HIS A 216 -0.06 12.79 -2.38
CA HIS A 216 -1.00 13.84 -2.03
C HIS A 216 -0.87 14.15 -0.54
N SER A 217 -0.95 15.42 -0.18
CA SER A 217 -1.13 15.86 1.20
C SER A 217 -2.62 16.01 1.47
N ALA A 218 -3.16 15.21 2.38
CA ALA A 218 -4.59 15.21 2.65
C ALA A 218 -5.06 16.53 3.28
N PHE A 219 -4.23 17.13 4.15
CA PHE A 219 -4.57 18.38 4.86
C PHE A 219 -4.32 19.63 4.02
N TYR A 220 -3.16 19.72 3.35
CA TYR A 220 -2.78 20.92 2.59
C TYR A 220 -3.21 20.90 1.13
N ASP A 221 -3.73 19.76 0.65
CA ASP A 221 -4.13 19.54 -0.73
C ASP A 221 -3.01 19.86 -1.75
N GLN A 222 -1.80 19.42 -1.40
CA GLN A 222 -0.58 19.57 -2.19
C GLN A 222 -0.17 18.24 -2.81
N TRP A 223 0.53 18.30 -3.93
CA TRP A 223 0.98 17.12 -4.67
C TRP A 223 2.49 17.12 -4.87
N MET A 224 3.06 15.93 -4.70
CA MET A 224 4.39 15.56 -5.17
C MET A 224 4.25 14.62 -6.35
N VAL A 225 4.98 14.93 -7.42
CA VAL A 225 5.17 14.03 -8.56
C VAL A 225 6.61 13.55 -8.54
N ASN A 226 6.81 12.25 -8.29
CA ASN A 226 8.12 11.64 -8.32
C ASN A 226 8.24 10.70 -9.52
N ILE A 227 9.14 11.02 -10.44
CA ILE A 227 9.41 10.26 -11.65
C ILE A 227 10.66 9.43 -11.44
N ILE A 228 10.56 8.12 -11.57
CA ILE A 228 11.70 7.22 -11.38
C ILE A 228 12.26 6.84 -12.75
N THR A 229 13.55 7.10 -12.98
CA THR A 229 14.26 6.81 -14.22
C THR A 229 15.46 5.88 -14.01
N ALA A 230 15.88 5.20 -15.09
CA ALA A 230 17.02 4.28 -15.05
C ALA A 230 18.38 5.00 -14.96
N GLU A 231 18.43 6.22 -15.49
CA GLU A 231 19.59 7.10 -15.52
C GLU A 231 19.15 8.57 -15.39
N GLU A 232 20.10 9.45 -15.12
CA GLU A 232 19.86 10.87 -15.01
C GLU A 232 19.76 11.52 -16.39
N ASN A 233 18.65 12.21 -16.66
CA ASN A 233 18.49 13.01 -17.87
C ASN A 233 17.55 14.21 -17.66
N SER A 234 17.98 15.15 -16.83
CA SER A 234 17.17 16.33 -16.45
C SER A 234 16.65 17.13 -17.65
N LYS A 235 17.36 17.15 -18.78
CA LYS A 235 16.91 17.82 -20.02
C LYS A 235 15.63 17.19 -20.60
N LYS A 236 15.48 15.87 -20.48
CA LYS A 236 14.30 15.13 -20.95
C LYS A 236 13.14 15.21 -19.97
N LEU A 237 13.40 15.37 -18.67
CA LEU A 237 12.37 15.55 -17.65
C LEU A 237 11.86 16.99 -17.53
N LYS A 238 12.70 17.99 -17.78
CA LYS A 238 12.36 19.40 -17.55
C LYS A 238 11.07 19.84 -18.26
N PRO A 239 10.81 19.48 -19.53
CA PRO A 239 9.54 19.82 -20.19
C PRO A 239 8.30 19.25 -19.49
N LEU A 240 8.39 18.02 -18.96
CA LEU A 240 7.30 17.41 -18.20
C LEU A 240 7.09 18.15 -16.87
N ALA A 241 8.18 18.47 -16.16
CA ALA A 241 8.09 19.20 -14.90
C ALA A 241 7.45 20.58 -15.09
N ASP A 242 7.85 21.31 -16.13
CA ASP A 242 7.31 22.64 -16.44
C ASP A 242 5.83 22.58 -16.86
N LEU A 243 5.44 21.57 -17.65
CA LEU A 243 4.05 21.32 -18.01
C LEU A 243 3.19 21.08 -16.76
N LEU A 244 3.63 20.18 -15.88
CA LEU A 244 2.87 19.79 -14.69
C LEU A 244 2.68 20.95 -13.72
N ILE A 245 3.74 21.71 -13.42
CA ILE A 245 3.63 22.88 -12.53
C ILE A 245 2.73 23.96 -13.11
N LYS A 246 2.86 24.23 -14.41
CA LYS A 246 2.02 25.24 -15.06
C LYS A 246 0.55 24.86 -15.06
N LYS A 247 0.25 23.58 -15.31
CA LYS A 247 -1.13 23.08 -15.42
C LYS A 247 -1.78 22.83 -14.05
N TYR A 248 -1.01 22.42 -13.06
CA TYR A 248 -1.53 22.02 -11.75
C TYR A 248 -0.86 22.83 -10.61
N PRO A 249 -1.45 23.96 -10.20
CA PRO A 249 -0.91 24.79 -9.12
C PRO A 249 -0.76 24.09 -7.77
N LYS A 250 -1.47 22.97 -7.57
CA LYS A 250 -1.36 22.14 -6.36
C LYS A 250 -0.11 21.27 -6.34
N ILE A 251 0.61 21.12 -7.44
CA ILE A 251 1.90 20.42 -7.47
C ILE A 251 2.96 21.38 -6.91
N THR A 252 3.46 21.06 -5.73
CA THR A 252 4.48 21.85 -5.03
C THR A 252 5.86 21.21 -5.05
N SER A 253 5.94 19.96 -5.54
CA SER A 253 7.17 19.17 -5.58
C SER A 253 7.20 18.29 -6.83
N ILE A 254 8.24 18.42 -7.65
CA ILE A 254 8.54 17.47 -8.72
C ILE A 254 9.95 16.93 -8.52
N ILE A 255 10.03 15.63 -8.30
CA ILE A 255 11.27 14.92 -7.99
C ILE A 255 11.58 13.94 -9.11
N ASN A 256 12.85 13.80 -9.45
CA ASN A 256 13.34 12.66 -10.22
C ASN A 256 14.19 11.78 -9.31
N ASN A 257 13.74 10.55 -9.10
CA ASN A 257 14.54 9.51 -8.45
C ASN A 257 15.25 8.69 -9.52
N ILE A 258 16.56 8.49 -9.40
CA ILE A 258 17.37 7.79 -10.39
C ILE A 258 17.83 6.47 -9.80
N THR A 259 17.62 5.35 -10.49
CA THR A 259 18.13 4.05 -10.06
C THR A 259 18.56 3.20 -11.24
N SER A 260 19.83 2.79 -11.22
CA SER A 260 20.42 1.85 -12.17
C SER A 260 20.14 0.38 -11.78
N LYS A 261 19.72 0.14 -10.53
CA LYS A 261 19.56 -1.21 -9.99
C LYS A 261 18.45 -1.98 -10.71
N PRO A 262 18.59 -3.29 -10.91
CA PRO A 262 17.53 -4.14 -11.48
C PRO A 262 16.23 -4.23 -10.66
N ALA A 263 16.21 -3.65 -9.46
CA ALA A 263 15.13 -3.81 -8.49
C ALA A 263 13.79 -3.23 -9.00
N GLY A 264 12.70 -3.95 -8.76
CA GLY A 264 11.33 -3.55 -9.11
C GLY A 264 10.67 -2.61 -8.09
N VAL A 265 11.43 -1.70 -7.48
CA VAL A 265 10.93 -0.77 -6.46
C VAL A 265 11.09 0.69 -6.92
N ALA A 266 10.15 1.54 -6.53
CA ALA A 266 10.13 2.96 -6.88
C ALA A 266 10.99 3.82 -5.93
N ILE A 267 12.23 3.38 -5.64
CA ILE A 267 13.18 4.08 -4.77
C ILE A 267 14.46 4.34 -5.56
N GLY A 268 14.90 5.60 -5.60
CA GLY A 268 16.14 6.02 -6.24
C GLY A 268 17.39 5.68 -5.42
N GLU A 269 18.54 5.62 -6.08
CA GLU A 269 19.85 5.68 -5.44
C GLU A 269 20.16 7.11 -4.98
N TYR A 270 19.70 8.09 -5.74
CA TYR A 270 19.69 9.51 -5.39
C TYR A 270 18.50 10.19 -6.07
N GLU A 271 18.23 11.43 -5.66
CA GLU A 271 17.11 12.22 -6.17
C GLU A 271 17.52 13.64 -6.57
N ILE A 272 16.83 14.19 -7.56
CA ILE A 272 16.99 15.55 -8.07
C ILE A 272 15.63 16.26 -7.93
N CYS A 273 15.62 17.42 -7.30
CA CYS A 273 14.45 18.29 -7.32
C CYS A 273 14.39 19.02 -8.68
N LEU A 274 13.42 18.64 -9.52
CA LEU A 274 13.24 19.26 -10.84
C LEU A 274 12.54 20.61 -10.75
N ALA A 275 11.64 20.77 -9.78
CA ALA A 275 10.98 22.02 -9.47
C ALA A 275 10.23 21.99 -8.13
N GLY A 276 10.04 23.17 -7.54
CA GLY A 276 9.37 23.34 -6.26
C GLY A 276 10.25 22.91 -5.08
N SER A 277 9.64 22.27 -4.10
CA SER A 277 10.31 21.79 -2.89
C SER A 277 10.72 20.32 -3.00
N SER A 278 11.76 19.90 -2.26
CA SER A 278 12.17 18.49 -2.16
C SER A 278 11.21 17.62 -1.31
N HIS A 279 10.30 18.26 -0.57
CA HIS A 279 9.30 17.61 0.28
C HIS A 279 7.92 18.22 0.07
N ILE A 280 6.87 17.51 0.49
CA ILE A 280 5.55 18.09 0.77
C ILE A 280 5.28 18.10 2.26
N LYS A 281 4.26 18.84 2.69
CA LYS A 281 3.81 18.87 4.08
C LYS A 281 2.45 18.22 4.21
N ASP A 282 2.17 17.49 5.29
CA ASP A 282 0.82 17.02 5.64
C ASP A 282 0.63 17.09 7.17
N LYS A 283 -0.60 16.88 7.65
CA LYS A 283 -0.90 16.81 9.09
C LYS A 283 -1.51 15.48 9.51
N ILE A 284 -1.11 15.02 10.70
CA ILE A 284 -1.81 13.98 11.44
C ILE A 284 -2.13 14.52 12.82
N GLY A 285 -3.43 14.72 13.09
CA GLY A 285 -3.87 15.42 14.30
C GLY A 285 -3.36 16.87 14.32
N PRO A 286 -2.77 17.35 15.43
CA PRO A 286 -2.26 18.72 15.52
C PRO A 286 -0.88 18.90 14.88
N TYR A 287 -0.19 17.81 14.54
CA TYR A 287 1.22 17.84 14.13
C TYR A 287 1.38 17.88 12.61
N GLU A 288 2.36 18.66 12.17
CA GLU A 288 2.76 18.79 10.77
C GLU A 288 4.02 17.97 10.47
N PHE A 289 4.02 17.25 9.35
CA PHE A 289 5.13 16.41 8.92
C PHE A 289 5.66 16.88 7.57
N GLU A 290 6.98 16.92 7.42
CA GLU A 290 7.63 16.99 6.12
C GLU A 290 7.84 15.59 5.56
N ILE A 291 7.51 15.45 4.29
CA ILE A 291 7.35 14.17 3.63
C ILE A 291 8.13 14.20 2.32
N SER A 292 9.30 13.57 2.35
CA SER A 292 10.18 13.37 1.20
C SER A 292 9.67 12.27 0.27
N ALA A 293 10.17 12.21 -0.97
CA ALA A 293 9.72 11.23 -1.96
C ALA A 293 9.91 9.78 -1.51
N ASN A 294 11.07 9.49 -0.93
CA ASN A 294 11.48 8.16 -0.49
C ASN A 294 11.05 7.81 0.95
N SER A 295 10.49 8.75 1.71
CA SER A 295 10.14 8.49 3.11
C SER A 295 8.83 7.70 3.24
N PHE A 296 8.77 6.82 4.23
CA PHE A 296 7.53 6.15 4.59
C PHE A 296 6.60 7.11 5.34
N PHE A 297 5.33 7.11 4.92
CA PHE A 297 4.24 7.81 5.58
C PHE A 297 2.98 6.98 5.39
N GLN A 298 2.08 6.98 6.37
CA GLN A 298 0.88 6.15 6.29
C GLN A 298 0.04 6.54 5.08
N THR A 299 -0.34 5.54 4.27
CA THR A 299 -0.99 5.80 2.97
C THR A 299 -2.42 6.30 3.06
N ASN A 300 -3.03 6.27 4.25
CA ASN A 300 -4.35 6.84 4.54
C ASN A 300 -4.20 7.78 5.74
N THR A 301 -4.06 9.10 5.50
CA THR A 301 -3.80 10.09 6.57
C THR A 301 -4.92 10.09 7.63
N LEU A 302 -6.19 10.01 7.21
CA LEU A 302 -7.34 9.98 8.11
C LEU A 302 -7.38 8.69 8.94
N GLY A 303 -7.10 7.55 8.29
CA GLY A 303 -6.97 6.26 8.97
C GLY A 303 -5.80 6.22 9.96
N ALA A 304 -4.66 6.82 9.61
CA ALA A 304 -3.50 6.93 10.47
C ALA A 304 -3.80 7.72 11.75
N LYS A 305 -4.52 8.84 11.62
CA LYS A 305 -4.99 9.61 12.79
C LYS A 305 -5.81 8.73 13.74
N ARG A 306 -6.78 7.96 13.23
CA ARG A 306 -7.61 7.04 14.04
C ARG A 306 -6.79 5.93 14.70
N LEU A 307 -5.82 5.38 13.96
CA LEU A 307 -4.88 4.39 14.49
C LEU A 307 -4.09 4.98 15.67
N TYR A 308 -3.52 6.18 15.50
CA TYR A 308 -2.67 6.80 16.51
C TYR A 308 -3.47 7.29 17.73
N GLU A 309 -4.70 7.77 17.53
CA GLU A 309 -5.66 8.02 18.63
C GLU A 309 -5.96 6.74 19.42
N THR A 310 -6.09 5.60 18.74
CA THR A 310 -6.31 4.30 19.37
C THR A 310 -5.09 3.85 20.16
N VAL A 311 -3.89 3.99 19.59
CA VAL A 311 -2.61 3.73 20.29
C VAL A 311 -2.50 4.59 21.55
N LYS A 312 -2.74 5.90 21.43
CA LYS A 312 -2.70 6.84 22.55
C LYS A 312 -3.69 6.46 23.66
N ARG A 313 -4.91 6.07 23.30
CA ARG A 313 -5.93 5.61 24.25
C ARG A 313 -5.50 4.32 24.97
N PHE A 314 -4.99 3.33 24.25
CA PHE A 314 -4.61 2.03 24.82
C PHE A 314 -3.29 2.09 25.60
N ALA A 315 -2.43 3.07 25.31
CA ALA A 315 -1.20 3.30 26.05
C ALA A 315 -1.45 3.94 27.45
N GLU A 316 -2.63 4.51 27.69
CA GLU A 316 -3.06 5.10 28.97
C GLU A 316 -2.03 6.05 29.61
N LEU A 317 -1.34 6.83 28.78
CA LEU A 317 -0.25 7.70 29.22
C LEU A 317 -0.77 8.85 30.10
N THR A 318 -0.06 9.14 31.19
CA THR A 318 -0.39 10.20 32.15
C THR A 318 0.54 11.41 32.07
N GLY A 319 1.53 11.38 31.18
CA GLY A 319 2.58 12.39 31.05
C GLY A 319 3.83 12.09 31.88
N ARG A 320 3.91 10.92 32.52
CA ARG A 320 5.03 10.55 33.41
C ARG A 320 5.90 9.43 32.83
N GLU A 321 5.37 8.71 31.87
CA GLU A 321 5.92 7.50 31.29
C GLU A 321 7.05 7.82 30.30
N THR A 322 8.07 6.97 30.31
CA THR A 322 9.03 6.82 29.24
C THR A 322 8.52 5.76 28.26
N VAL A 323 8.31 6.16 27.01
CA VAL A 323 7.83 5.30 25.93
C VAL A 323 9.01 4.92 25.04
N VAL A 324 9.09 3.65 24.64
CA VAL A 324 9.98 3.20 23.56
C VAL A 324 9.14 2.81 22.35
N ASP A 325 9.43 3.41 21.20
CA ASP A 325 8.81 3.05 19.92
C ASP A 325 9.82 2.32 19.04
N LEU A 326 9.53 1.07 18.73
CA LEU A 326 10.33 0.24 17.85
C LEU A 326 9.79 0.34 16.43
N TYR A 327 10.70 0.49 15.45
CA TYR A 327 10.35 0.75 14.04
C TYR A 327 9.73 2.14 13.85
N SER A 328 10.28 3.14 14.54
CA SER A 328 9.64 4.46 14.65
C SER A 328 9.53 5.23 13.33
N GLY A 329 10.20 4.79 12.26
CA GLY A 329 10.15 5.41 10.94
C GLY A 329 10.49 6.90 11.01
N THR A 330 9.65 7.72 10.37
CA THR A 330 9.76 9.19 10.37
C THR A 330 9.22 9.85 11.64
N GLY A 331 9.04 9.09 12.72
CA GLY A 331 8.63 9.58 14.03
C GLY A 331 7.15 9.91 14.15
N THR A 332 6.30 9.41 13.24
CA THR A 332 4.87 9.80 13.23
C THR A 332 4.11 9.39 14.49
N ILE A 333 4.30 8.18 15.03
CA ILE A 333 3.68 7.78 16.30
C ILE A 333 4.29 8.52 17.49
N PRO A 334 5.63 8.58 17.68
CA PRO A 334 6.25 9.30 18.79
C PRO A 334 5.83 10.76 18.87
N ILE A 335 5.82 11.45 17.73
CA ILE A 335 5.37 12.84 17.63
C ILE A 335 3.89 12.96 17.99
N PHE A 336 3.05 12.04 17.52
CA PHE A 336 1.61 12.10 17.76
C PHE A 336 1.21 11.95 19.25
N ILE A 337 1.99 11.18 20.03
CA ILE A 337 1.72 10.95 21.45
C ILE A 337 2.60 11.81 22.38
N SER A 338 3.42 12.71 21.83
CA SER A 338 4.44 13.45 22.58
C SER A 338 3.87 14.38 23.64
N ASP A 339 2.64 14.84 23.47
CA ASP A 339 1.93 15.67 24.43
C ASP A 339 1.45 14.91 25.68
N SER A 340 1.55 13.58 25.70
CA SER A 340 1.06 12.74 26.79
C SER A 340 2.13 11.85 27.42
N ALA A 341 3.40 11.96 27.01
CA ALA A 341 4.52 11.20 27.58
C ALA A 341 5.58 12.13 28.18
N LYS A 342 6.33 11.64 29.17
CA LYS A 342 7.47 12.38 29.71
C LYS A 342 8.64 12.39 28.74
N GLU A 343 8.93 11.25 28.13
CA GLU A 343 10.03 11.05 27.19
C GLU A 343 9.65 9.93 26.23
N ILE A 344 10.00 10.07 24.95
CA ILE A 344 9.79 9.03 23.93
C ILE A 344 11.09 8.76 23.20
N ILE A 345 11.41 7.47 23.04
CA ILE A 345 12.62 6.98 22.40
C ILE A 345 12.22 6.16 21.18
N GLY A 346 12.42 6.71 19.99
CA GLY A 346 12.24 5.96 18.74
C GLY A 346 13.52 5.24 18.34
N ILE A 347 13.40 3.98 17.92
CA ILE A 347 14.47 3.23 17.25
C ILE A 347 14.08 2.95 15.81
N GLU A 348 14.95 3.33 14.88
CA GLU A 348 14.76 3.15 13.45
C GLU A 348 16.11 2.81 12.79
N ILE A 349 16.10 1.87 11.84
CA ILE A 349 17.31 1.41 11.16
C ILE A 349 17.70 2.31 9.99
N ILE A 350 16.73 3.00 9.39
CA ILE A 350 16.93 3.88 8.24
C ILE A 350 17.31 5.28 8.70
N GLU A 351 18.56 5.68 8.42
CA GLU A 351 19.12 6.97 8.82
C GLU A 351 18.32 8.17 8.30
N SER A 352 17.85 8.13 7.05
CA SER A 352 17.04 9.20 6.48
C SER A 352 15.71 9.37 7.22
N ALA A 353 15.08 8.27 7.66
CA ALA A 353 13.86 8.32 8.44
C ALA A 353 14.10 8.91 9.85
N VAL A 354 15.23 8.58 10.49
CA VAL A 354 15.65 9.20 11.76
C VAL A 354 15.90 10.70 11.59
N LYS A 355 16.51 11.12 10.49
CA LYS A 355 16.73 12.55 10.18
C LYS A 355 15.39 13.28 10.00
N ASP A 356 14.48 12.70 9.23
CA ASP A 356 13.12 13.23 9.04
C ASP A 356 12.38 13.34 10.38
N ALA A 357 12.47 12.32 11.24
CA ALA A 357 11.86 12.32 12.56
C ALA A 357 12.37 13.47 13.46
N LYS A 358 13.68 13.70 13.47
CA LYS A 358 14.29 14.84 14.20
C LYS A 358 13.83 16.18 13.66
N ASN A 359 13.79 16.35 12.34
CA ASN A 359 13.31 17.57 11.69
C ASN A 359 11.84 17.84 12.02
N ASN A 360 11.00 16.79 11.99
CA ASN A 360 9.60 16.89 12.36
C ASN A 360 9.42 17.28 13.84
N CYS A 361 10.27 16.80 14.76
CA CYS A 361 10.24 17.25 16.15
C CYS A 361 10.55 18.74 16.28
N VAL A 362 11.63 19.23 15.67
CA VAL A 362 11.99 20.66 15.67
C VAL A 362 10.83 21.51 15.16
N LYS A 363 10.22 21.08 14.06
CA LYS A 363 9.13 21.79 13.41
C LYS A 363 7.85 21.87 14.23
N ASN A 364 7.58 20.85 15.04
CA ASN A 364 6.43 20.82 15.94
C ASN A 364 6.77 21.33 17.36
N ASN A 365 7.98 21.87 17.59
CA ASN A 365 8.46 22.31 18.90
C ASN A 365 8.41 21.19 19.96
N ILE A 366 8.76 19.97 19.58
CA ILE A 366 8.76 18.78 20.44
C ILE A 366 10.18 18.52 20.93
N SER A 367 10.39 18.58 22.24
CA SER A 367 11.70 18.41 22.88
C SER A 367 11.85 17.09 23.64
N ASN A 368 10.77 16.36 23.89
CA ASN A 368 10.75 15.12 24.67
C ASN A 368 10.86 13.84 23.82
N CYS A 369 11.04 13.96 22.51
CA CYS A 369 11.31 12.83 21.61
C CYS A 369 12.80 12.75 21.25
N ARG A 370 13.39 11.56 21.36
CA ARG A 370 14.72 11.26 20.82
C ARG A 370 14.69 10.04 19.90
N PHE A 371 15.54 10.05 18.88
CA PHE A 371 15.62 8.98 17.90
C PHE A 371 17.03 8.40 17.82
N ILE A 372 17.10 7.07 17.87
CA ILE A 372 18.33 6.30 17.79
C ILE A 372 18.35 5.57 16.45
N CYS A 373 19.39 5.84 15.65
CA CYS A 373 19.62 5.12 14.40
C CYS A 373 20.34 3.81 14.68
N GLY A 374 19.79 2.69 14.21
CA GLY A 374 20.43 1.39 14.25
C GLY A 374 19.46 0.23 14.30
N ASN A 375 20.02 -0.98 14.29
CA ASN A 375 19.25 -2.19 14.55
C ASN A 375 18.75 -2.17 16.00
N ILE A 376 17.51 -2.61 16.22
CA ILE A 376 16.87 -2.68 17.53
C ILE A 376 17.72 -3.44 18.55
N ILE A 377 18.27 -4.60 18.17
CA ILE A 377 19.08 -5.45 19.05
C ILE A 377 20.31 -4.68 19.56
N ASP A 378 20.98 -3.94 18.68
CA ASP A 378 22.21 -3.20 19.00
C ASP A 378 21.95 -1.87 19.73
N CYS A 379 20.67 -1.48 19.85
CA CYS A 379 20.28 -0.19 20.43
C CYS A 379 19.68 -0.29 21.83
N PHE A 380 19.40 -1.50 22.35
CA PHE A 380 18.81 -1.65 23.68
C PHE A 380 19.70 -1.07 24.79
N ASP A 381 21.02 -1.25 24.72
CA ASP A 381 21.96 -0.70 25.73
C ASP A 381 21.96 0.84 25.78
N LYS A 382 21.49 1.50 24.72
CA LYS A 382 21.34 2.96 24.67
C LYS A 382 20.09 3.44 25.41
N ILE A 383 19.19 2.54 25.80
CA ILE A 383 18.01 2.83 26.62
C ILE A 383 18.41 2.73 28.09
N LYS A 384 18.83 3.86 28.67
CA LYS A 384 19.32 3.94 30.06
C LYS A 384 18.25 3.73 31.14
N LYS A 385 16.98 3.89 30.79
CA LYS A 385 15.84 3.77 31.71
C LYS A 385 14.88 2.74 31.18
N ARG A 386 14.40 1.85 32.04
CA ARG A 386 13.36 0.88 31.69
C ARG A 386 12.11 1.65 31.24
N PRO A 387 11.60 1.40 30.02
CA PRO A 387 10.37 2.03 29.58
C PRO A 387 9.16 1.45 30.32
N GLU A 388 8.17 2.29 30.60
CA GLU A 388 6.87 1.86 31.12
C GLU A 388 5.93 1.39 30.01
N VAL A 389 6.09 1.92 28.79
CA VAL A 389 5.27 1.56 27.62
C VAL A 389 6.16 1.31 26.41
N MET A 390 5.82 0.28 25.64
CA MET A 390 6.46 -0.02 24.37
C MET A 390 5.43 -0.02 23.24
N ILE A 391 5.74 0.66 22.15
CA ILE A 391 4.98 0.65 20.91
C ILE A 391 5.84 -0.08 19.86
N ILE A 392 5.20 -0.95 19.08
CA ILE A 392 5.90 -1.79 18.10
C ILE A 392 5.07 -1.82 16.82
N ASP A 393 5.58 -1.22 15.75
CA ASP A 393 4.96 -1.24 14.41
C ASP A 393 5.89 -1.93 13.38
N PRO A 394 6.07 -3.26 13.47
CA PRO A 394 7.05 -3.96 12.67
C PRO A 394 6.63 -4.08 11.19
N PRO A 395 7.57 -4.37 10.28
CA PRO A 395 7.23 -4.73 8.90
C PRO A 395 6.42 -6.05 8.85
N ARG A 396 5.96 -6.42 7.65
CA ARG A 396 5.12 -7.63 7.45
C ARG A 396 5.70 -8.94 7.97
N SER A 397 7.02 -9.04 8.12
CA SER A 397 7.69 -10.21 8.70
C SER A 397 7.47 -10.35 10.20
N GLY A 398 6.93 -9.33 10.87
CA GLY A 398 6.86 -9.22 12.32
C GLY A 398 8.21 -8.88 12.94
N MET A 399 8.30 -9.04 14.27
CA MET A 399 9.56 -8.94 14.99
C MET A 399 10.44 -10.17 14.69
N HIS A 400 11.76 -9.94 14.64
CA HIS A 400 12.71 -11.04 14.64
C HIS A 400 12.65 -11.83 15.96
N LYS A 401 12.95 -13.13 15.87
CA LYS A 401 13.01 -14.04 17.02
C LYS A 401 14.15 -13.73 17.96
#